data_AF-A0A0H3ZW31-F1
#
_entry.id   AF-A0A0H3ZW31-F1
#
_cell.length_a   1.000
_cell.length_b   1.000
_cell.length_c   1.000
_cell.angle_alpha   90.00
_cell.angle_beta   90.00
_cell.angle_gamma   90.00
#
_symmetry.space_group_name_H-M   'P 1'
#
loop_
_entity.id
_entity.type
_entity.pdbx_description
1 polymer ?
#
loop_
_entity_poly.entity_id
_entity_poly.type
_entity_poly.pdbx_seq_one_letter_code
_entity_poly.pdbx_strand_id
1 'polypeptide(L)' 'MSGFKDGYQPTQDDLDNRSQQLDPEHDAYWQSRGEDERPDNWEEEL' A
#
# COMPACT_ATOMS: atom_id res chain seq x y z
N MET A 1 -11.52 -11.51 15.55
CA MET A 1 -10.15 -11.02 15.30
C MET A 1 -10.19 -9.51 15.29
N SER A 2 -9.62 -8.82 16.27
CA SER A 2 -9.26 -7.40 16.14
C SER A 2 -8.23 -7.09 17.21
N GLY A 3 -6.97 -7.01 16.79
CA GLY A 3 -5.79 -6.87 17.65
C GLY A 3 -5.30 -5.42 17.72
N PHE A 4 -6.20 -4.44 17.83
CA PHE A 4 -5.78 -3.08 18.16
C PHE A 4 -5.63 -2.99 19.67
N LYS A 5 -4.38 -2.83 20.13
CA LYS A 5 -4.03 -2.70 21.55
C LYS A 5 -4.87 -1.58 22.17
N ASP A 6 -5.60 -1.90 23.24
CA ASP A 6 -6.37 -0.94 24.04
C ASP A 6 -5.53 0.31 24.33
N GLY A 7 -5.92 1.46 23.78
CA GLY A 7 -5.29 2.76 24.01
C GLY A 7 -4.43 3.34 22.88
N TYR A 8 -4.29 2.68 21.72
CA TYR A 8 -3.61 3.31 20.58
C TYR A 8 -4.47 4.43 19.97
N GLN A 9 -4.04 5.67 20.13
CA GLN A 9 -4.58 6.80 19.36
C GLN A 9 -3.73 6.99 18.11
N PRO A 10 -4.28 6.81 16.90
CA PRO A 10 -3.56 7.06 15.66
C PRO A 10 -3.09 8.51 15.62
N THR A 11 -1.84 8.72 15.28
CA THR A 11 -1.31 10.06 14.98
C THR A 11 -1.86 10.53 13.64
N GLN A 12 -1.73 11.83 13.35
CA GLN A 12 -2.08 12.35 12.03
C GLN A 12 -1.26 11.65 10.93
N ASP A 13 0.02 11.36 11.18
CA ASP A 13 0.89 10.61 10.26
C ASP A 13 0.40 9.17 10.02
N ASP A 14 -0.18 8.51 11.03
CA ASP A 14 -0.78 7.18 10.87
C ASP A 14 -2.04 7.21 10.00
N LEU A 15 -2.85 8.25 10.16
CA LEU A 15 -4.06 8.46 9.36
C LEU A 15 -3.71 8.87 7.93
N ASP A 16 -2.61 9.61 7.76
CA ASP A 16 -2.06 10.05 6.48
C ASP A 16 -1.10 9.01 5.87
N ASN A 17 -1.00 7.81 6.46
CA ASN A 17 -0.26 6.71 5.88
C ASN A 17 -1.00 6.18 4.64
N ARG A 18 -0.63 6.73 3.48
CA ARG A 18 -1.09 6.32 2.14
C ARG A 18 -0.19 5.25 1.53
N SER A 19 0.28 4.28 2.32
CA SER A 19 1.12 3.19 1.80
C SER A 19 0.30 2.30 0.86
N GLN A 20 0.36 2.63 -0.42
CA GLN A 20 -0.29 1.92 -1.52
C GLN A 20 0.58 0.73 -2.00
N GLN A 21 1.47 0.22 -1.15
CA GLN A 21 2.40 -0.87 -1.48
C GLN A 21 1.71 -2.21 -1.74
N LEU A 22 0.44 -2.36 -1.34
CA LEU A 22 -0.37 -3.56 -1.58
C LEU A 22 -1.46 -3.33 -2.64
N ASP A 23 -1.42 -2.18 -3.31
CA ASP A 23 -2.40 -1.78 -4.32
C ASP A 23 -1.74 -1.81 -5.71
N PRO A 24 -2.04 -2.82 -6.56
CA PRO A 24 -1.45 -2.93 -7.88
C PRO A 24 -1.86 -1.80 -8.84
N GLU A 25 -2.86 -0.99 -8.51
CA GLU A 25 -3.18 0.22 -9.27
C GLU A 25 -2.14 1.33 -9.07
N HIS A 26 -1.30 1.24 -8.03
CA HIS A 26 -0.35 2.29 -7.68
C HIS A 26 1.11 1.86 -7.88
N ASP A 27 1.96 2.78 -8.35
CA ASP A 27 3.38 2.51 -8.63
C ASP A 27 4.14 1.99 -7.41
N ALA A 28 3.76 2.41 -6.20
CA ALA A 28 4.35 1.94 -4.95
C ALA A 28 4.30 0.40 -4.77
N TYR A 29 3.27 -0.26 -5.33
CA TYR A 29 3.21 -1.73 -5.36
C TYR A 29 4.30 -2.31 -6.27
N TRP A 30 4.44 -1.78 -7.48
CA TRP A 30 5.41 -2.25 -8.48
C TRP A 30 6.86 -1.96 -8.07
N GLN A 31 7.11 -0.77 -7.53
CA GLN A 31 8.42 -0.39 -6.95
C GLN A 31 8.85 -1.29 -5.80
N SER A 32 7.92 -1.75 -4.97
CA SER A 32 8.24 -2.70 -3.91
C SER A 32 8.65 -4.09 -4.45
N ARG A 33 8.30 -4.41 -5.70
CA ARG A 33 8.65 -5.66 -6.39
C ARG A 33 9.90 -5.54 -7.26
N GLY A 34 10.47 -4.34 -7.37
CA GLY A 34 11.69 -4.07 -8.12
C GLY A 34 11.46 -3.52 -9.53
N GLU A 35 10.23 -3.13 -9.86
CA GLU A 35 9.90 -2.44 -11.11
C GLU A 35 10.00 -0.91 -10.92
N ASP A 36 10.41 -0.17 -11.95
CA ASP A 36 10.52 1.30 -11.84
C ASP A 36 9.15 1.99 -11.77
N GLU A 37 8.17 1.48 -12.51
CA GLU A 37 6.80 1.98 -12.60
C GLU A 37 5.81 0.84 -12.90
N ARG A 38 4.51 1.11 -12.80
CA ARG A 38 3.47 0.13 -13.16
C ARG A 38 3.48 -0.18 -14.67
N PRO A 39 3.54 -1.46 -15.08
CA PRO A 39 3.43 -1.84 -16.49
C PRO A 39 2.05 -1.48 -17.09
N ASP A 40 1.97 -1.10 -18.37
CA ASP A 40 0.70 -0.72 -19.00
C ASP A 40 -0.33 -1.87 -19.08
N ASN A 41 0.13 -3.12 -19.14
CA ASN A 41 -0.70 -4.33 -19.24
C ASN A 41 -0.92 -5.03 -17.88
N TRP A 42 -0.66 -4.34 -16.76
CA TRP A 42 -0.70 -4.93 -15.42
C TRP A 42 -2.04 -5.59 -15.06
N GLU A 43 -3.16 -5.10 -15.60
CA GLU A 43 -4.50 -5.66 -15.39
C GLU A 43 -4.67 -7.05 -16.03
N GLU A 44 -3.90 -7.36 -17.07
CA GLU A 44 -3.97 -8.64 -17.77
C GLU A 44 -3.14 -9.74 -17.08
N GLU A 45 -2.22 -9.38 -16.19
CA GLU A 45 -1.29 -10.30 -15.52
C GLU A 45 -1.70 -10.70 -14.08
N LEU A 46 -2.79 -10.12 -13.56
CA LEU A 46 -3.32 -10.32 -12.19
C LEU A 46 -4.38 -11.42 -12.12
#